data_AF-A0A6G7Z5E4-F1
#
_entry.id   AF-A0A6G7Z5E4-F1
#
_cell.length_a   1.000
_cell.length_b   1.000
_cell.length_c   1.000
_cell.angle_alpha   90.00
_cell.angle_beta   90.00
_cell.angle_gamma   90.00
#
_symmetry.space_group_name_H-M   'P 1'
#
loop_
_entity.id
_entity.type
_entity.pdbx_description
1 polymer ?
#
loop_
_entity_poly.entity_id
_entity_poly.type
_entity_poly.pdbx_seq_one_letter_code
_entity_poly.pdbx_strand_id
1 'polypeptide(L)'
;MIELVDPVRCTLCDICVRVCPTNVFDAVPGGVPTIARQSDCQTCFQCEAWCPAEAIFVSPLRTPEPPGSRAHDRDALEEAGMLGLYRRRVGWSRADPAVADA
;
A
#
# COMPACT_ATOMS: atom_id res chain seq x y z
N MET A 1 0.28 2.14 10.18
CA MET A 1 1.50 2.09 9.35
C MET A 1 1.26 1.10 8.22
N ILE A 2 2.24 0.75 7.38
CA ILE A 2 2.03 -0.29 6.36
C ILE A 2 1.79 -1.63 7.07
N GLU A 3 0.66 -2.28 6.81
CA GLU A 3 0.29 -3.55 7.46
C GLU A 3 0.16 -4.71 6.47
N LEU A 4 -0.19 -4.42 5.21
CA LEU A 4 -0.47 -5.47 4.24
C LEU A 4 -0.12 -5.08 2.81
N VAL A 5 0.50 -6.04 2.11
CA VAL A 5 0.58 -6.11 0.65
C VAL A 5 -0.24 -7.32 0.22
N ASP A 6 -1.34 -7.12 -0.49
CA ASP A 6 -2.21 -8.19 -0.96
C ASP A 6 -1.54 -8.92 -2.14
N PRO A 7 -1.15 -10.19 -1.96
CA PRO A 7 -0.46 -10.95 -3.00
C PRO A 7 -1.36 -11.32 -4.19
N VAL A 8 -2.68 -11.30 -4.05
CA VAL A 8 -3.61 -11.62 -5.15
C VAL A 8 -3.84 -10.42 -6.06
N ARG A 9 -3.85 -9.21 -5.50
CA ARG A 9 -3.97 -7.98 -6.30
C ARG A 9 -2.63 -7.46 -6.81
N CYS A 10 -1.53 -7.77 -6.14
CA CYS A 10 -0.20 -7.25 -6.50
C CYS A 10 0.23 -7.68 -7.90
N THR A 11 0.60 -6.71 -8.74
CA THR A 11 1.05 -6.92 -10.12
C THR A 11 2.57 -6.92 -10.28
N LEU A 12 3.33 -6.96 -9.17
CA LEU A 12 4.80 -7.01 -9.14
C LEU A 12 5.46 -5.79 -9.82
N CYS A 13 4.78 -4.63 -9.83
CA CYS A 13 5.25 -3.43 -10.53
C CYS A 13 6.32 -2.62 -9.76
N ASP A 14 6.57 -2.96 -8.50
CA ASP A 14 7.50 -2.30 -7.58
C ASP A 14 7.30 -0.79 -7.40
N ILE A 15 6.11 -0.26 -7.70
CA ILE A 15 5.81 1.16 -7.47
C ILE A 15 5.95 1.50 -5.98
N CYS A 16 5.43 0.65 -5.08
CA CYS A 16 5.55 0.86 -3.63
C CYS A 16 7.01 0.95 -3.16
N VAL A 17 7.91 0.17 -3.77
CA VAL A 17 9.36 0.22 -3.51
C VAL A 17 9.92 1.59 -3.93
N ARG A 18 9.54 2.10 -5.12
CA ARG A 18 10.03 3.38 -5.66
C ARG A 18 9.48 4.62 -4.94
N VAL A 19 8.22 4.60 -4.50
CA VAL A 19 7.56 5.79 -3.93
C VAL A 19 7.72 5.92 -2.42
N CYS A 20 8.21 4.90 -1.73
CA CYS A 20 8.35 4.92 -0.28
C CYS A 20 9.53 5.81 0.14
N PRO A 21 9.31 6.94 0.82
CA PRO A 21 10.38 7.88 1.15
C PRO A 21 11.38 7.33 2.19
N THR A 22 10.99 6.30 2.94
CA THR A 22 11.81 5.66 3.96
C THR A 22 12.22 4.23 3.59
N ASN A 23 12.06 3.84 2.32
CA ASN A 23 12.49 2.54 1.79
C ASN A 23 11.96 1.33 2.60
N VAL A 24 10.69 1.34 3.02
CA VAL A 24 10.11 0.25 3.84
C VAL A 24 10.08 -1.11 3.13
N PHE A 25 10.00 -1.11 1.80
CA PHE A 25 9.84 -2.34 1.00
C PHE A 25 11.16 -2.80 0.39
N ASP A 26 11.34 -4.12 0.30
CA ASP A 26 12.35 -4.75 -0.55
C ASP A 26 11.68 -5.40 -1.77
N ALA A 27 12.23 -5.15 -2.96
CA ALA A 27 11.79 -5.81 -4.18
C ALA A 27 12.19 -7.29 -4.14
N VAL A 28 11.29 -8.16 -4.57
CA VAL A 28 11.55 -9.60 -4.69
C VAL A 28 11.50 -9.96 -6.18
N PRO A 29 12.60 -10.47 -6.77
CA PRO A 29 12.60 -10.83 -8.19
C PRO A 29 11.46 -11.80 -8.55
N GLY A 30 10.54 -11.34 -9.42
CA GLY A 30 9.37 -12.13 -9.83
C GLY A 30 8.34 -12.38 -8.72
N GLY A 31 8.40 -11.64 -7.61
CA GLY A 31 7.58 -11.87 -6.42
C GLY A 31 7.02 -10.59 -5.81
N VAL A 32 6.15 -10.75 -4.81
CA VAL A 32 5.52 -9.64 -4.10
C VAL A 32 6.57 -8.95 -3.22
N PRO A 33 6.68 -7.60 -3.25
CA PRO A 33 7.60 -6.88 -2.37
C PRO A 33 7.36 -7.20 -0.90
N THR A 34 8.44 -7.38 -0.15
CA THR A 34 8.36 -7.66 1.29
C THR A 34 8.35 -6.35 2.07
N ILE A 35 7.56 -6.27 3.15
CA ILE A 35 7.64 -5.20 4.13
C ILE A 35 8.86 -5.47 5.03
N ALA A 36 10.03 -4.96 4.62
CA ALA A 36 11.30 -5.29 5.27
C ALA A 36 11.61 -4.42 6.49
N ARG A 37 11.11 -3.17 6.50
CA ARG A 37 11.42 -2.15 7.52
C ARG A 37 10.14 -1.45 7.99
N GLN A 38 9.18 -2.23 8.49
CA GLN A 38 7.86 -1.72 8.87
C GLN A 38 7.95 -0.53 9.85
N SER A 39 8.89 -0.58 10.80
CA SER A 39 9.16 0.47 11.80
C SER A 39 9.48 1.84 11.19
N ASP A 40 9.97 1.87 9.95
CA ASP A 40 10.41 3.09 9.29
C ASP A 40 9.23 3.79 8.57
N CYS A 41 8.07 3.14 8.53
CA CYS A 41 6.86 3.68 7.92
C CYS A 41 6.38 4.93 8.67
N GLN A 42 6.25 6.04 7.94
CA GLN A 42 5.77 7.31 8.47
C GLN A 42 4.25 7.50 8.35
N THR A 43 3.51 6.46 7.98
CA THR A 43 2.05 6.51 7.72
C THR A 43 1.69 7.65 6.74
N CYS A 44 2.48 7.79 5.67
CA CYS A 44 2.30 8.83 4.65
C CYS A 44 1.40 8.41 3.49
N PHE A 45 0.94 7.15 3.47
CA PHE A 45 0.01 6.57 2.48
C PHE A 45 0.44 6.60 1.00
N GLN A 46 1.65 7.07 0.69
CA GLN A 46 2.16 7.11 -0.70
C GLN A 46 2.09 5.75 -1.39
N CYS A 47 2.49 4.66 -0.74
CA CYS A 47 2.42 3.33 -1.34
C CYS A 47 0.98 2.89 -1.66
N GLU A 48 -0.01 3.30 -0.87
CA GLU A 48 -1.42 3.01 -1.15
C GLU A 48 -1.95 3.90 -2.26
N ALA A 49 -1.69 5.21 -2.19
CA ALA A 49 -2.10 6.18 -3.21
C ALA A 49 -1.61 5.79 -4.61
N TRP A 50 -0.35 5.35 -4.71
CA TRP A 50 0.31 5.04 -5.97
C TRP A 50 0.09 3.61 -6.46
N CYS A 51 -0.42 2.70 -5.64
CA CYS A 51 -0.64 1.31 -6.07
C CYS A 51 -1.83 1.23 -7.04
N PRO A 52 -1.60 0.95 -8.34
CA PRO A 52 -2.68 0.96 -9.33
C PRO A 52 -3.65 -0.21 -9.15
N ALA A 53 -3.18 -1.31 -8.57
CA ALA A 53 -3.96 -2.51 -8.33
C ALA A 53 -4.64 -2.53 -6.95
N GLU A 54 -4.55 -1.43 -6.18
CA GLU A 54 -5.18 -1.33 -4.85
C GLU A 54 -4.77 -2.49 -3.91
N ALA A 55 -3.51 -2.93 -4.00
CA ALA A 55 -2.97 -4.08 -3.27
C ALA A 55 -2.29 -3.70 -1.95
N ILE A 56 -2.42 -2.46 -1.49
CA ILE A 56 -1.71 -1.95 -0.32
C ILE A 56 -2.73 -1.45 0.70
N PHE A 57 -2.51 -1.79 1.97
CA PHE A 57 -3.24 -1.20 3.08
C PHE A 57 -2.27 -0.58 4.10
N VAL A 58 -2.49 0.70 4.38
CA VAL A 58 -1.78 1.42 5.43
C VAL A 58 -2.77 1.75 6.56
N SER A 59 -2.54 1.21 7.76
CA SER A 59 -3.28 1.63 8.96
C SER A 59 -3.00 3.10 9.29
N PRO A 60 -3.98 3.88 9.77
CA PRO A 60 -3.78 5.27 10.21
C PRO A 60 -2.98 5.38 11.51
N LEU A 61 -2.71 4.28 12.21
CA LEU A 61 -1.89 4.29 13.41
C LEU A 61 -0.41 4.54 13.06
N ARG A 62 0.32 5.16 13.98
CA ARG A 62 1.78 5.39 13.87
C ARG A 62 2.61 4.28 14.54
N THR A 63 1.93 3.28 15.07
CA THR A 63 2.50 2.09 15.69
C THR A 63 1.90 0.86 15.02
N PRO A 64 2.56 -0.31 15.11
CA PRO A 64 2.06 -1.51 14.46
C PRO A 64 0.67 -1.84 14.99
N GLU A 65 -0.19 -2.32 14.11
CA GLU A 65 -1.42 -2.96 14.53
C GLU A 65 -1.09 -4.20 15.39
N PRO A 66 -1.92 -4.51 16.41
CA PRO A 66 -1.63 -5.63 17.28
C PRO A 66 -1.65 -6.96 16.50
N PRO A 67 -0.88 -7.98 16.93
CA PRO A 67 -0.94 -9.31 16.34
C PRO A 67 -2.39 -9.83 16.29
N GLY A 68 -2.79 -10.39 15.15
CA GLY A 68 -4.16 -10.85 14.93
C GLY A 68 -5.20 -9.75 14.62
N SER A 69 -4.78 -8.48 14.52
CA SER A 69 -5.65 -7.41 14.01
C SER A 69 -6.18 -7.75 12.60
N ARG A 70 -7.43 -7.35 12.32
CA ARG A 70 -8.03 -7.43 10.98
C ARG A 70 -7.23 -6.65 9.92
N ALA A 71 -6.37 -5.72 10.36
CA ALA A 71 -5.44 -5.00 9.49
C ALA A 71 -4.39 -5.88 8.80
N HIS A 72 -4.17 -7.10 9.29
CA HIS A 72 -3.26 -8.09 8.68
C HIS A 72 -4.01 -9.14 7.86
N ASP A 73 -5.35 -9.09 7.83
CA ASP A 73 -6.20 -10.07 7.16
C ASP A 73 -6.72 -9.46 5.84
N ARG A 74 -6.28 -10.06 4.73
CA ARG A 74 -6.63 -9.59 3.39
C ARG A 74 -8.13 -9.67 3.13
N ASP A 75 -8.78 -10.77 3.49
CA ASP A 75 -10.20 -10.99 3.20
C ASP A 75 -11.05 -10.01 4.03
N ALA A 76 -10.64 -9.78 5.28
CA ALA A 76 -11.28 -8.78 6.15
C ALA A 76 -11.14 -7.35 5.63
N LEU A 77 -9.99 -6.98 5.05
CA LEU A 77 -9.76 -5.67 4.46
C LEU A 77 -10.49 -5.48 3.13
N GLU A 78 -10.59 -6.54 2.33
CA GLU A 78 -11.37 -6.57 1.10
C GLU A 78 -12.87 -6.41 1.38
N GLU A 79 -13.42 -7.21 2.30
CA GLU A 79 -14.82 -7.11 2.75
C GLU A 79 -15.14 -5.70 3.26
N ALA A 80 -14.24 -5.10 4.02
CA ALA A 80 -14.41 -3.74 4.56
C ALA A 80 -14.18 -2.62 3.52
N GLY A 81 -13.81 -2.96 2.27
CA GLY A 81 -13.49 -2.00 1.23
C GLY A 81 -12.29 -1.11 1.55
N MET A 82 -11.36 -1.60 2.38
CA MET A 82 -10.20 -0.85 2.86
C MET A 82 -9.03 -0.85 1.87
N LEU A 83 -8.89 -1.91 1.08
CA LEU A 83 -7.87 -1.99 0.04
C LEU A 83 -8.10 -0.90 -1.04
N GLY A 84 -7.12 -0.01 -1.18
CA GLY A 84 -7.18 1.14 -2.10
C GLY A 84 -8.09 2.29 -1.67
N LEU A 85 -8.65 2.25 -0.46
CA LEU A 85 -9.56 3.30 0.02
C LEU A 85 -8.91 4.68 -0.03
N TYR A 86 -7.66 4.80 0.42
CA TYR A 86 -6.95 6.07 0.41
C TYR A 86 -6.76 6.60 -1.01
N ARG A 87 -6.29 5.74 -1.93
CA ARG A 87 -6.14 6.07 -3.36
C ARG A 87 -7.42 6.64 -3.95
N ARG A 88 -8.56 5.97 -3.72
CA ARG A 88 -9.87 6.43 -4.22
C ARG A 88 -10.27 7.77 -3.60
N ARG A 89 -10.01 7.97 -2.30
CA ARG A 89 -10.38 9.20 -1.58
C ARG A 89 -9.55 10.41 -1.95
N VAL A 90 -8.25 10.25 -2.20
CA VAL A 90 -7.41 11.37 -2.65
C VAL A 90 -7.76 11.80 -4.07
N GLY A 91 -8.42 10.94 -4.85
CA GLY A 91 -8.88 11.25 -6.22
C GLY A 91 -7.76 11.42 -7.24
N TRP A 92 -6.49 11.35 -6.81
CA TRP A 92 -5.32 11.53 -7.65
C TRP A 92 -4.89 10.21 -8.28
N SER A 93 -4.98 10.11 -9.61
CA SER A 93 -4.49 8.94 -10.35
C SER A 93 -3.79 9.37 -11.63
N ARG A 94 -2.85 8.56 -12.15
CA ARG A 94 -2.26 8.81 -13.48
C ARG A 94 -3.29 8.71 -14.63
N ALA A 95 -4.48 8.17 -14.35
CA ALA A 95 -5.60 8.15 -15.29
C ALA A 95 -6.49 9.39 -15.16
N ASP A 96 -6.21 10.26 -14.18
CA ASP A 96 -6.89 11.55 -14.07
C ASP A 96 -6.37 12.46 -15.20
N PRO A 97 -7.23 12.90 -16.12
CA PRO A 97 -6.82 13.78 -17.21
C PRO A 97 -6.21 15.09 -16.72
N ALA A 98 -6.45 15.52 -15.48
CA ALA A 98 -5.83 16.71 -14.90
C ALA A 98 -4.34 16.55 -14.56
N VAL A 99 -3.80 15.32 -14.58
CA VAL A 99 -2.42 14.98 -14.15
C VAL A 99 -1.65 14.22 -15.23
N ALA A 100 -2.29 13.84 -16.33
CA ALA A 100 -1.68 13.05 -17.39
C ALA A 100 -0.57 13.80 -18.16
N ASP A 101 -0.55 15.14 -18.07
CA ASP A 101 0.33 16.04 -18.85
C ASP A 101 1.39 16.78 -17.99
N ALA A 102 1.64 16.34 -16.75
CA ALA A 102 2.63 16.94 -15.84
C ALA A 102 3.92 16.11 -15.71
#